data_AF-A0A6M5JIF0-F1
#
_entry.id   AF-A0A6M5JIF0-F1
#
_cell.length_a   1.000
_cell.length_b   1.000
_cell.length_c   1.000
_cell.angle_alpha   90.00
_cell.angle_beta   90.00
_cell.angle_gamma   90.00
#
_symmetry.space_group_name_H-M   'P 1'
#
loop_
_entity.id
_entity.type
_entity.pdbx_description
1 polymer ?
#
loop_
_entity_poly.entity_id
_entity_poly.type
_entity_poly.pdbx_seq_one_letter_code
_entity_poly.pdbx_strand_id
1 'polypeptide(L)'
;MLTERDDAKRLNTPPLQGRGRGWGLSAGRIADLQERAAEMRRNPTEPEKRLWRHLSNGQLGGWKFRRQATIGSYIADFVCPAARLIVEVDGDTHVDPAADARRDAALGEAGYRVVRVTNDEVMRNMEGVLAHVGVALAARPHPNPSPEGEGLSGVSFEGGLG
;
A
#
# COMPACT_ATOMS: atom_id res chain seq x y z
N MET A 1 2.01 -1.05 43.46
CA MET A 1 3.16 -0.20 43.15
C MET A 1 3.50 -0.42 41.68
N LEU A 2 2.81 0.32 40.81
CA LEU A 2 2.93 0.22 39.34
C LEU A 2 3.52 1.56 38.88
N THR A 3 4.68 1.53 38.25
CA THR A 3 5.41 2.75 37.87
C THR A 3 4.75 3.40 36.66
N GLU A 4 4.45 4.70 36.80
CA GLU A 4 3.87 5.65 35.84
C GLU A 4 4.74 5.91 34.58
N ARG A 5 5.27 4.87 33.91
CA ARG A 5 6.23 5.04 32.81
C ARG A 5 5.87 4.41 31.47
N ASP A 6 4.70 3.78 31.33
CA ASP A 6 4.32 3.09 30.08
C ASP A 6 3.14 3.72 29.30
N ASP A 7 2.62 4.88 29.74
CA ASP A 7 1.50 5.56 29.06
C ASP A 7 1.93 6.59 28.00
N ALA A 8 3.21 6.98 27.97
CA ALA A 8 3.70 8.05 27.08
C ALA A 8 4.09 7.59 25.66
N LYS A 9 4.08 6.28 25.35
CA LYS A 9 4.48 5.78 24.01
C LYS A 9 3.32 5.46 23.07
N ARG A 10 2.08 5.52 23.53
CA ARG A 10 0.89 5.26 22.68
C ARG A 10 0.36 6.51 21.95
N LEU A 11 0.82 7.70 22.32
CA LEU A 11 0.31 8.98 21.79
C LEU A 11 1.29 9.79 20.93
N ASN A 12 2.50 9.30 20.66
CA ASN A 12 3.49 10.06 19.87
C ASN A 12 3.90 9.39 18.55
N THR A 13 2.98 8.68 17.92
CA THR A 13 3.16 8.37 16.49
C THR A 13 2.54 9.54 15.71
N PRO A 14 3.35 10.38 15.05
CA PRO A 14 2.79 11.48 14.30
C PRO A 14 1.78 10.92 13.27
N PRO A 15 0.62 11.57 13.09
CA PRO A 15 -0.16 11.32 11.89
C PRO A 15 0.80 11.43 10.70
N LEU A 16 0.57 10.64 9.65
CA LEU A 16 1.37 10.72 8.43
C LEU A 16 1.06 12.08 7.76
N GLN A 17 1.61 13.14 8.34
CA GLN A 17 1.51 14.52 7.89
C GLN A 17 2.55 14.69 6.79
N GLY A 18 2.13 14.34 5.57
CA GLY A 18 2.62 15.04 4.39
C GLY A 18 2.25 16.51 4.52
N ARG A 19 3.18 17.39 4.16
CA ARG A 19 3.08 18.84 4.36
C ARG A 19 1.78 19.40 3.77
N GLY A 20 1.07 20.19 4.58
CA GLY A 20 -0.04 21.03 4.15
C GLY A 20 -1.43 20.40 4.34
N ARG A 21 -2.42 21.26 4.56
CA ARG A 21 -3.85 20.97 4.45
C ARG A 21 -4.17 20.61 2.98
N GLY A 22 -3.63 19.50 2.47
CA GLY A 22 -3.31 19.31 1.05
C GLY A 22 -4.18 18.35 0.24
N TRP A 23 -5.32 17.89 0.79
CA TRP A 23 -6.25 17.01 0.07
C TRP A 23 -7.66 17.62 -0.09
N GLY A 24 -7.88 18.87 0.35
CA GLY A 24 -9.17 19.56 0.18
C GLY A 24 -10.38 18.92 0.89
N LEU A 25 -10.17 17.98 1.83
CA LEU A 25 -11.24 17.25 2.49
C LEU A 25 -11.87 18.04 3.65
N SER A 26 -13.19 17.98 3.77
CA SER A 26 -13.92 18.53 4.92
C SER A 26 -13.67 17.71 6.19
N ALA A 27 -13.86 18.33 7.36
CA ALA A 27 -13.73 17.64 8.64
C ALA A 27 -14.69 16.42 8.76
N GLY A 28 -15.92 16.57 8.26
CA GLY A 28 -16.88 15.46 8.20
C GLY A 28 -16.38 14.30 7.34
N ARG A 29 -15.83 14.59 6.16
CA ARG A 29 -15.28 13.54 5.29
C ARG A 29 -14.10 12.80 5.91
N ILE A 30 -13.26 13.51 6.68
CA ILE A 30 -12.16 12.89 7.43
C ILE A 30 -12.70 11.96 8.52
N ALA A 31 -13.73 12.38 9.26
CA ALA A 31 -14.37 11.56 10.28
C ALA A 31 -14.97 10.27 9.69
N ASP A 32 -15.70 10.37 8.58
CA ASP A 32 -16.28 9.22 7.88
C ASP A 32 -15.20 8.20 7.47
N LEU A 33 -14.07 8.68 6.93
CA LEU A 33 -12.95 7.82 6.53
C LEU A 33 -12.31 7.12 7.74
N GLN A 34 -12.17 7.83 8.86
CA GLN A 34 -11.62 7.26 10.09
C GLN A 34 -12.57 6.21 10.70
N GLU A 35 -13.88 6.44 10.65
CA GLU A 35 -14.89 5.50 11.11
C GLU A 35 -14.87 4.23 10.25
N ARG A 36 -14.92 4.36 8.93
CA ARG A 36 -14.79 3.23 8.00
C ARG A 36 -13.51 2.44 8.22
N ALA A 37 -12.38 3.12 8.36
CA ALA A 37 -11.12 2.47 8.66
C ALA A 37 -11.16 1.71 10.00
N ALA A 38 -11.82 2.26 11.02
CA ALA A 38 -12.00 1.58 12.30
C ALA A 38 -12.91 0.35 12.18
N GLU A 39 -13.97 0.40 11.38
CA GLU A 39 -14.83 -0.75 11.07
C GLU A 39 -14.06 -1.87 10.36
N MET A 40 -13.31 -1.54 9.31
CA MET A 40 -12.47 -2.51 8.58
C MET A 40 -11.43 -3.15 9.50
N ARG A 41 -10.89 -2.40 10.47
CA ARG A 41 -9.98 -2.99 11.49
C ARG A 41 -10.69 -3.97 12.42
N ARG A 42 -11.98 -3.82 12.68
CA ARG A 42 -12.75 -4.76 13.51
C ARG A 42 -13.18 -5.99 12.70
N ASN A 43 -13.47 -5.80 11.42
CA ASN A 43 -14.05 -6.81 10.54
C ASN A 43 -13.17 -7.09 9.29
N PRO A 44 -11.89 -7.48 9.43
CA PRO A 44 -11.05 -7.75 8.27
C PRO A 44 -11.49 -9.02 7.54
N THR A 45 -11.24 -9.07 6.23
CA THR A 45 -11.42 -10.29 5.42
C THR A 45 -10.45 -11.40 5.87
N GLU A 46 -10.73 -12.66 5.50
CA GLU A 46 -9.82 -13.76 5.86
C GLU A 46 -8.42 -13.63 5.22
N PRO A 47 -8.28 -13.25 3.94
CA PRO A 47 -6.97 -12.93 3.36
C PRO A 47 -6.22 -11.83 4.13
N GLU A 48 -6.88 -10.70 4.44
CA GLU A 48 -6.27 -9.64 5.25
C GLU A 48 -5.83 -10.13 6.64
N LYS A 49 -6.66 -10.91 7.34
CA LYS A 49 -6.30 -11.49 8.64
C LYS A 49 -5.03 -12.33 8.52
N ARG A 50 -4.95 -13.16 7.49
CA ARG A 50 -3.83 -14.06 7.26
C ARG A 50 -2.56 -13.29 6.96
N LEU A 51 -2.61 -12.33 6.04
CA LEU A 51 -1.46 -11.48 5.71
C LEU A 51 -1.02 -10.64 6.91
N TRP A 52 -1.96 -10.08 7.67
CA TRP A 52 -1.66 -9.27 8.84
C TRP A 52 -0.84 -10.02 9.88
N ARG A 53 -1.08 -11.33 10.09
CA ARG A 53 -0.27 -12.14 11.02
C ARG A 53 1.21 -11.98 10.72
N HIS A 54 1.60 -12.08 9.45
CA HIS A 54 2.99 -12.01 8.96
C HIS A 54 3.56 -10.58 8.85
N LEU A 55 2.72 -9.56 8.72
CA LEU A 55 3.18 -8.16 8.65
C LEU A 55 3.27 -7.50 10.04
N SER A 56 2.44 -7.97 10.99
CA SER A 56 2.35 -7.40 12.33
C SER A 56 3.64 -7.60 13.13
N ASN A 57 3.84 -6.75 14.14
CA ASN A 57 4.97 -6.83 15.08
C ASN A 57 6.37 -6.76 14.45
N GLY A 58 6.50 -6.45 13.16
CA GLY A 58 7.79 -6.44 12.46
C GLY A 58 8.28 -7.83 12.06
N GLN A 59 7.37 -8.79 11.90
CA GLN A 59 7.73 -10.15 11.47
C GLN A 59 8.35 -10.21 10.07
N LEU A 60 8.01 -9.27 9.18
CA LEU A 60 8.64 -9.16 7.87
C LEU A 60 9.87 -8.23 7.94
N GLY A 61 11.04 -8.80 8.26
CA GLY A 61 12.33 -8.09 8.21
C GLY A 61 12.43 -6.87 9.15
N GLY A 62 11.64 -6.83 10.23
CA GLY A 62 11.61 -5.72 11.18
C GLY A 62 10.73 -4.53 10.76
N TRP A 63 10.21 -4.51 9.53
CA TRP A 63 9.39 -3.41 9.01
C TRP A 63 8.06 -3.29 9.74
N LYS A 64 7.70 -2.07 10.14
CA LYS A 64 6.45 -1.82 10.86
C LYS A 64 5.33 -1.45 9.90
N PHE A 65 4.31 -2.29 9.88
CA PHE A 65 3.08 -2.06 9.13
C PHE A 65 1.96 -1.55 10.03
N ARG A 66 1.09 -0.74 9.44
CA ARG A 66 -0.24 -0.39 9.98
C ARG A 66 -1.28 -0.95 9.03
N ARG A 67 -2.42 -1.38 9.57
CA ARG A 67 -3.55 -1.87 8.77
C ARG A 67 -4.66 -0.84 8.68
N GLN A 68 -5.35 -0.81 7.55
CA GLN A 68 -6.50 0.04 7.26
C GLN A 68 -6.20 1.50 7.60
N ALA A 69 -5.15 2.05 6.98
CA ALA A 69 -4.65 3.38 7.26
C ALA A 69 -5.20 4.41 6.27
N THR A 70 -5.72 5.52 6.77
CA THR A 70 -6.20 6.63 5.95
C THR A 70 -5.01 7.42 5.38
N ILE A 71 -4.96 7.55 4.05
CA ILE A 71 -3.97 8.33 3.30
C ILE A 71 -4.75 9.22 2.32
N GLY A 72 -4.79 10.53 2.59
CA GLY A 72 -5.65 11.44 1.84
C GLY A 72 -7.12 11.03 1.93
N SER A 73 -7.76 10.83 0.78
CA SER A 73 -9.15 10.38 0.66
C SER A 73 -9.33 8.85 0.62
N TYR A 74 -8.26 8.08 0.83
CA TYR A 74 -8.23 6.64 0.66
C TYR A 74 -7.92 5.90 1.97
N ILE A 75 -8.35 4.65 2.05
CA ILE A 75 -7.99 3.71 3.12
C ILE A 75 -7.15 2.62 2.46
N ALA A 76 -5.91 2.47 2.90
CA ALA A 76 -5.00 1.43 2.45
C ALA A 76 -5.04 0.22 3.38
N ASP A 77 -5.14 -1.00 2.85
CA ASP A 77 -5.23 -2.23 3.65
C ASP A 77 -4.03 -2.39 4.57
N PHE A 78 -2.82 -2.20 4.05
CA PHE A 78 -1.59 -2.14 4.82
C PHE A 78 -0.66 -1.04 4.33
N VAL A 79 0.00 -0.36 5.26
CA VAL A 79 1.04 0.63 4.96
C VAL A 79 2.27 0.40 5.82
N CYS A 80 3.44 0.42 5.20
CA CYS A 80 4.72 0.59 5.87
C CYS A 80 5.18 2.05 5.71
N PRO A 81 5.03 2.91 6.74
CA PRO A 81 5.40 4.31 6.65
C PRO A 81 6.87 4.55 6.31
N ALA A 82 7.77 3.74 6.89
CA ALA A 82 9.20 3.90 6.73
C ALA A 82 9.67 3.58 5.30
N ALA A 83 9.03 2.62 4.63
CA ALA A 83 9.32 2.27 3.24
C ALA A 83 8.48 3.06 2.22
N ARG A 84 7.50 3.86 2.69
CA ARG A 84 6.43 4.46 1.88
C ARG A 84 5.79 3.43 0.94
N LEU A 85 5.48 2.25 1.47
CA LEU A 85 4.89 1.15 0.73
C LEU A 85 3.47 0.90 1.22
N ILE A 86 2.54 0.79 0.29
CA ILE A 86 1.17 0.33 0.50
C ILE A 86 1.06 -1.08 -0.07
N VAL A 87 0.39 -1.98 0.65
CA VAL A 87 0.01 -3.31 0.18
C VAL A 87 -1.51 -3.39 0.24
N GLU A 88 -2.15 -3.60 -0.91
CA GLU A 88 -3.60 -3.79 -1.02
C GLU A 88 -3.89 -5.27 -1.33
N VAL A 89 -4.92 -5.82 -0.69
CA VAL A 89 -5.37 -7.17 -0.96
C VAL A 89 -6.56 -7.10 -1.91
N ASP A 90 -6.31 -7.42 -3.17
CA ASP A 90 -7.32 -7.34 -4.21
C ASP A 90 -8.30 -8.52 -4.12
N GLY A 91 -9.57 -8.18 -3.95
CA GLY A 91 -10.69 -9.09 -4.03
C GLY A 91 -11.52 -8.84 -5.27
N ASP A 92 -11.02 -9.26 -6.42
CA ASP A 92 -11.73 -9.40 -7.71
C ASP A 92 -12.84 -8.39 -7.99
N THR A 93 -12.61 -7.12 -7.68
CA THR A 93 -13.57 -6.06 -7.98
C THR A 93 -12.85 -5.03 -8.82
N HIS A 94 -12.89 -5.25 -10.13
CA HIS A 94 -12.59 -4.26 -11.15
C HIS A 94 -13.57 -3.09 -11.01
N VAL A 95 -13.26 -2.18 -10.10
CA VAL A 95 -13.83 -0.83 -10.09
C VAL A 95 -13.13 -0.07 -11.21
N ASP A 96 -13.89 0.73 -11.95
CA ASP A 96 -13.45 1.67 -13.00
C ASP A 96 -11.92 1.89 -13.07
N PRO A 97 -11.23 1.39 -14.12
CA PRO A 97 -9.79 1.56 -14.30
C PRO A 97 -9.31 3.02 -14.20
N ALA A 98 -10.16 3.99 -14.54
CA ALA A 98 -9.84 5.41 -14.41
C ALA A 98 -9.86 5.87 -12.94
N ALA A 99 -10.69 5.27 -12.08
CA ALA A 99 -10.67 5.51 -10.64
C ALA A 99 -9.39 4.93 -10.00
N ASP A 100 -8.99 3.71 -10.38
CA ASP A 100 -7.76 3.11 -9.90
C ASP A 100 -6.52 3.89 -10.35
N ALA A 101 -6.45 4.32 -11.61
CA ALA A 101 -5.33 5.14 -12.09
C ALA A 101 -5.22 6.48 -11.33
N ARG A 102 -6.35 7.13 -11.03
CA ARG A 102 -6.37 8.37 -10.22
C ARG A 102 -5.94 8.12 -8.77
N ARG A 103 -6.34 6.99 -8.19
CA ARG A 103 -5.92 6.58 -6.84
C ARG A 103 -4.42 6.38 -6.81
N ASP A 104 -3.88 5.59 -7.73
CA ASP A 104 -2.47 5.25 -7.78
C ASP A 104 -1.60 6.49 -8.05
N ALA A 105 -2.03 7.38 -8.95
CA ALA A 105 -1.36 8.67 -9.18
C ALA A 105 -1.32 9.53 -7.91
N ALA A 106 -2.44 9.68 -7.21
CA ALA A 106 -2.52 10.49 -6.00
C ALA A 106 -1.67 9.91 -4.85
N LEU A 107 -1.63 8.58 -4.70
CA LEU A 107 -0.77 7.91 -3.73
C LEU A 107 0.71 8.03 -4.12
N GLY A 108 1.02 7.97 -5.42
CA GLY A 108 2.35 8.20 -5.99
C GLY A 108 2.87 9.62 -5.76
N GLU A 109 2.04 10.65 -5.97
CA GLU A 109 2.35 12.04 -5.64
C GLU A 109 2.57 12.23 -4.14
N ALA A 110 1.79 11.51 -3.33
CA ALA A 110 2.02 11.40 -1.90
C ALA A 110 3.22 10.51 -1.54
N GLY A 111 4.07 10.14 -2.51
CA GLY A 111 5.33 9.41 -2.37
C GLY A 111 5.18 7.96 -1.95
N TYR A 112 4.00 7.36 -2.09
CA TYR A 112 3.77 5.95 -1.81
C TYR A 112 3.87 5.10 -3.08
N ARG A 113 4.41 3.91 -2.93
CA ARG A 113 4.28 2.83 -3.93
C ARG A 113 3.18 1.88 -3.49
N VAL A 114 2.45 1.33 -4.44
CA VAL A 114 1.37 0.36 -4.19
C VAL A 114 1.79 -0.99 -4.75
N VAL A 115 1.63 -2.03 -3.93
CA VAL A 115 1.73 -3.43 -4.32
C VAL A 115 0.36 -4.05 -4.11
N ARG A 116 -0.16 -4.73 -5.13
CA ARG A 116 -1.44 -5.44 -5.06
C ARG A 116 -1.14 -6.94 -5.01
N VAL A 117 -1.81 -7.63 -4.10
CA VAL A 117 -1.75 -9.10 -3.98
C VAL A 117 -3.17 -9.62 -4.00
N THR A 118 -3.43 -10.68 -4.74
CA THR A 118 -4.78 -11.23 -4.86
C THR A 118 -5.18 -12.03 -3.62
N ASN A 119 -6.48 -12.12 -3.36
CA ASN A 119 -7.02 -13.04 -2.36
C ASN A 119 -6.47 -14.46 -2.53
N ASP A 120 -6.44 -14.97 -3.77
CA ASP A 120 -5.98 -16.32 -4.06
C ASP A 120 -4.48 -16.52 -3.76
N GLU A 121 -3.63 -15.54 -4.07
CA GLU A 121 -2.20 -15.58 -3.70
C GLU A 121 -2.02 -15.60 -2.19
N VAL A 122 -2.74 -14.75 -1.45
CA VAL A 122 -2.67 -14.73 0.02
C VAL A 122 -3.15 -16.05 0.60
N MET A 123 -4.17 -16.67 0.00
CA MET A 123 -4.74 -17.92 0.47
C MET A 123 -3.94 -19.16 0.07
N ARG A 124 -3.23 -19.15 -1.05
CA ARG A 124 -2.56 -20.36 -1.59
C ARG A 124 -1.04 -20.26 -1.65
N ASN A 125 -0.47 -19.05 -1.70
CA ASN A 125 0.96 -18.81 -1.87
C ASN A 125 1.47 -17.66 -0.98
N MET A 126 1.29 -17.79 0.34
CA MET A 126 1.74 -16.76 1.29
C MET A 126 3.24 -16.48 1.20
N GLU A 127 4.08 -17.49 0.96
CA GLU A 127 5.53 -17.29 0.85
C GLU A 127 5.88 -16.41 -0.35
N GLY A 128 5.26 -16.65 -1.51
CA GLY A 128 5.41 -15.79 -2.69
C GLY A 128 4.95 -14.35 -2.42
N VAL A 129 3.83 -14.17 -1.71
CA VAL A 129 3.35 -12.84 -1.29
C VAL A 129 4.39 -12.13 -0.42
N LEU A 130 4.93 -12.79 0.60
CA LEU A 130 5.92 -12.19 1.51
C LEU A 130 7.23 -11.88 0.80
N ALA A 131 7.67 -12.74 -0.12
CA ALA A 131 8.84 -12.49 -0.95
C ALA A 131 8.64 -11.26 -1.84
N HIS A 132 7.48 -11.16 -2.52
CA HIS A 132 7.14 -10.02 -3.37
C HIS A 132 7.09 -8.70 -2.57
N VAL A 133 6.41 -8.69 -1.42
CA VAL A 133 6.38 -7.53 -0.51
C VAL A 133 7.79 -7.22 0.01
N GLY A 134 8.60 -8.23 0.31
CA GLY A 134 10.00 -8.09 0.74
C GLY A 134 10.87 -7.37 -0.29
N VAL A 135 10.76 -7.76 -1.56
CA VAL A 135 11.45 -7.07 -2.68
C VAL A 135 10.99 -5.61 -2.76
N ALA A 136 9.68 -5.37 -2.67
CA ALA A 136 9.14 -4.01 -2.71
C ALA A 136 9.60 -3.15 -1.52
N LEU A 137 9.79 -3.73 -0.33
CA LEU A 137 10.33 -3.02 0.84
C LEU A 137 11.80 -2.60 0.66
N ALA A 138 12.60 -3.42 -0.04
CA ALA A 138 14.01 -3.14 -0.29
C ALA A 138 14.24 -2.06 -1.37
N ALA A 139 13.30 -1.88 -2.28
CA ALA A 139 13.34 -0.82 -3.28
C ALA A 139 13.22 0.56 -2.60
N ARG A 140 14.33 1.30 -2.51
CA ARG A 140 14.33 2.68 -1.98
C ARG A 140 13.47 3.57 -2.87
N PRO A 141 12.76 4.58 -2.31
CA PRO A 141 12.12 5.59 -3.13
C PRO A 141 13.21 6.40 -3.84
N HIS A 142 13.46 6.09 -5.10
CA HIS A 142 14.10 7.03 -6.00
C HIS A 142 13.03 8.04 -6.45
N PRO A 143 13.28 9.35 -6.45
CA PRO A 143 12.40 10.28 -7.14
C PRO A 143 12.42 9.91 -8.64
N ASN A 144 11.25 9.58 -9.17
CA ASN A 144 10.84 9.19 -10.55
C ASN A 144 11.63 9.86 -11.75
N PRO A 145 11.55 9.43 -13.05
CA PRO A 145 10.39 8.76 -13.66
C PRO A 145 10.47 7.73 -14.80
N SER A 146 9.37 6.95 -14.89
CA SER A 146 8.60 6.49 -16.08
C SER A 146 9.13 5.35 -16.98
N PRO A 147 8.22 4.67 -17.73
CA PRO A 147 8.27 3.23 -18.00
C PRO A 147 9.15 2.89 -19.21
N GLU A 148 10.01 1.89 -19.07
CA GLU A 148 10.63 1.22 -20.21
C GLU A 148 9.85 -0.06 -20.55
N GLY A 149 9.17 -0.02 -21.71
CA GLY A 149 9.32 -1.10 -22.68
C GLY A 149 8.12 -2.02 -22.91
N GLU A 150 7.19 -1.58 -23.76
CA GLU A 150 6.53 -2.44 -24.75
C GLU A 150 6.40 -1.59 -26.04
N GLY A 151 6.88 -1.96 -27.23
CA GLY A 151 7.55 -3.17 -27.66
C GLY A 151 8.15 -2.95 -29.05
N LEU A 152 9.22 -3.69 -29.27
CA LEU A 152 9.89 -4.10 -30.50
C LEU A 152 9.05 -3.98 -31.79
N SER A 153 9.53 -3.19 -32.75
CA SER A 153 9.37 -3.51 -34.17
C SER A 153 10.74 -3.43 -34.85
N GLY A 154 11.44 -4.55 -34.81
CA GLY A 154 12.79 -4.70 -35.34
C GLY A 154 13.07 -6.14 -35.79
N VAL A 155 12.27 -6.64 -36.73
CA VAL A 155 12.57 -7.79 -37.60
C VAL A 155 11.65 -7.65 -38.83
N SER A 156 12.03 -7.83 -40.09
CA SER A 156 13.14 -8.57 -40.68
C SER A 156 13.53 -7.93 -42.03
N PHE A 157 14.82 -7.98 -42.38
CA PHE A 157 15.27 -7.92 -43.76
C PHE A 157 14.97 -9.27 -44.42
N GLU A 158 14.13 -9.28 -45.45
CA GLU A 158 14.08 -10.35 -46.45
C GLU A 158 14.37 -9.77 -47.83
N GLY A 159 14.96 -10.60 -48.68
CA GLY A 159 15.78 -10.23 -49.82
C GLY A 159 15.07 -9.66 -51.04
N GLY A 160 15.88 -9.16 -51.96
CA GLY A 160 15.46 -8.73 -53.29
C GLY A 160 16.66 -8.56 -54.21
N LEU A 161 17.01 -9.63 -54.91
CA LEU A 161 17.89 -9.61 -56.08
C LEU A 161 17.21 -8.82 -57.21
N GLY A 162 17.99 -8.01 -57.92
CA GLY A 162 17.59 -7.29 -59.13
C GLY A 162 18.68 -6.34 -59.59
#